data_AF-A0A8H7HET2-F1
#
_entry.id   AF-A0A8H7HET2-F1
#
_cell.length_a   1.000
_cell.length_b   1.000
_cell.length_c   1.000
_cell.angle_alpha   90.00
_cell.angle_beta   90.00
_cell.angle_gamma   90.00
#
_symmetry.space_group_name_H-M   'P 1'
#
loop_
_entity.id
_entity.type
_entity.pdbx_description
1 polymer ?
#
loop_
_entity_poly.entity_id
_entity_poly.type
_entity_poly.pdbx_seq_one_letter_code
_entity_poly.pdbx_strand_id
1 'polypeptide(L)'
;MSADERTHLLPGPSQERRQRSLSVSSHWSQSLRWTLPQPSARTPQFRFSTRPDESLPTDLTMDSLEEYLPGLPTSIVPRTAVQIIWLLHLIIEVSSVERVRYGSSRQEWMAQSRMKRTQENYESLLLNIWRGFLSETRDGADEGDDIEELLWYRVGLSNDASGEVVRVVDMLSHELVPENFLCDPALQIALYRTWKRGLVPWPSERDPAFARLARYYDLCTSPRVAHAITVTFRLLFLVILAHLLLYPPQSGLPGTREYILLFYCIFAFLDNPQFGSWPFILIAISLLYSLPSSPAPEGSFRSLMLCSFIGLLIKLHIASPPTPLLFFQPNTALPFAVYIRTIFSQTVTPTLTFFAPILLALMFFLSLSVADPLSPPWITLLMGPSDPRPHPTPYTTRMMVFTFFLFILIAIPFFITSLVLLPSRHRTDKKDEWDTYGTLTGVRARRAFVRALVTYSQPEYFPAPLNFARILWVTIPRIVLELLGRPRASEWWAETVAIWVWRGWVGWIGVVFALLWLAGR
;
A
#
# COMPACT_ATOMS: atom_id res chain seq x y z
N MET A 1 -0.48 -39.64 -58.43
CA MET A 1 0.73 -38.79 -58.47
C MET A 1 0.48 -37.63 -57.52
N SER A 2 1.09 -37.74 -56.35
CA SER A 2 1.06 -36.82 -55.22
C SER A 2 2.25 -35.86 -55.28
N ALA A 3 2.05 -34.63 -54.84
CA ALA A 3 3.07 -33.72 -54.32
C ALA A 3 2.34 -32.84 -53.28
N ASP A 4 2.26 -33.22 -52.01
CA ASP A 4 3.30 -33.13 -50.95
C ASP A 4 3.86 -31.72 -50.76
N GLU A 5 3.09 -30.88 -50.06
CA GLU A 5 3.56 -29.60 -49.50
C GLU A 5 3.57 -29.71 -47.97
N ARG A 6 4.66 -30.23 -47.43
CA ARG A 6 4.95 -30.31 -46.00
C ARG A 6 5.43 -28.95 -45.50
N THR A 7 4.56 -28.21 -44.83
CA THR A 7 4.95 -27.08 -43.98
C THR A 7 5.36 -27.61 -42.60
N HIS A 8 6.66 -27.54 -42.33
CA HIS A 8 7.25 -27.85 -41.04
C HIS A 8 6.81 -26.80 -40.01
N LEU A 9 5.96 -27.22 -39.07
CA LEU A 9 5.69 -26.50 -37.83
C LEU A 9 6.93 -26.58 -36.94
N LEU A 10 7.56 -25.42 -36.71
CA LEU A 10 8.61 -25.26 -35.70
C LEU A 10 8.01 -25.53 -34.30
N PRO A 11 8.70 -26.27 -33.42
CA PRO A 11 8.29 -26.40 -32.03
C PRO A 11 8.42 -25.04 -31.35
N GLY A 12 7.29 -24.51 -30.87
CA GLY A 12 7.26 -23.26 -30.11
C GLY A 12 8.10 -23.36 -28.82
N PRO A 13 8.66 -22.24 -28.34
CA PRO A 13 9.48 -22.25 -27.13
C PRO A 13 8.65 -22.70 -25.92
N SER A 14 9.20 -23.69 -25.21
CA SER A 14 8.79 -24.26 -23.93
C SER A 14 7.94 -23.33 -23.04
N GLN A 15 6.73 -23.79 -22.72
CA GLN A 15 5.70 -23.14 -21.90
C GLN A 15 6.09 -22.87 -20.43
N GLU A 16 7.21 -23.42 -19.93
CA GLU A 16 7.60 -23.31 -18.51
C GLU A 16 8.03 -21.90 -18.07
N ARG A 17 8.26 -20.95 -19.00
CA ARG A 17 8.63 -19.57 -18.63
C ARG A 17 7.46 -18.63 -18.38
N ARG A 18 6.20 -19.05 -18.62
CA ARG A 18 4.99 -18.23 -18.44
C ARG A 18 4.50 -18.13 -17.00
N GLN A 19 5.02 -18.94 -16.07
CA GLN A 19 4.56 -18.94 -14.67
C GLN A 19 5.13 -17.81 -13.79
N ARG A 20 6.07 -16.96 -14.28
CA ARG A 20 6.71 -15.93 -13.43
C ARG A 20 6.03 -14.55 -13.42
N SER A 21 5.17 -14.21 -14.38
CA SER A 21 4.61 -12.83 -14.45
C SER A 21 3.38 -12.59 -13.56
N LEU A 22 2.68 -13.64 -13.12
CA LEU A 22 1.55 -13.50 -12.17
C LEU A 22 2.00 -13.41 -10.69
N SER A 23 3.29 -13.64 -10.41
CA SER A 23 3.82 -13.58 -9.03
C SER A 23 4.16 -12.16 -8.55
N VAL A 24 4.25 -11.16 -9.45
CA VAL A 24 4.74 -9.83 -9.08
C VAL A 24 3.62 -8.93 -8.50
N SER A 25 2.36 -9.17 -8.86
CA SER A 25 1.20 -8.55 -8.18
C SER A 25 0.74 -9.31 -6.93
N SER A 26 1.11 -10.60 -6.80
CA SER A 26 0.81 -11.46 -5.64
C SER A 26 1.63 -11.14 -4.37
N HIS A 27 2.62 -10.25 -4.45
CA HIS A 27 3.32 -9.79 -3.25
C HIS A 27 2.43 -9.00 -2.28
N TRP A 28 1.28 -8.49 -2.77
CA TRP A 28 0.26 -7.86 -1.94
C TRP A 28 -0.62 -8.86 -1.18
N SER A 29 -0.87 -10.06 -1.73
CA SER A 29 -1.60 -11.12 -1.01
C SER A 29 -0.70 -11.85 -0.01
N GLN A 30 0.58 -12.05 -0.32
CA GLN A 30 1.52 -12.70 0.61
C GLN A 30 1.89 -11.85 1.84
N SER A 31 1.80 -10.52 1.77
CA SER A 31 2.05 -9.62 2.91
C SER A 31 0.82 -9.36 3.80
N LEU A 32 -0.37 -9.76 3.34
CA LEU A 32 -1.63 -9.68 4.11
C LEU A 32 -1.97 -10.99 4.82
N ARG A 33 -1.02 -11.92 4.92
CA ARG A 33 -1.19 -13.23 5.55
C ARG A 33 -1.18 -13.12 7.08
N TRP A 34 -2.28 -12.64 7.67
CA TRP A 34 -2.45 -12.66 9.12
C TRP A 34 -3.85 -13.07 9.56
N THR A 35 -3.81 -13.90 10.59
CA THR A 35 -4.79 -14.86 11.08
C THR A 35 -5.74 -14.24 12.09
N LEU A 36 -7.04 -14.47 11.89
CA LEU A 36 -8.04 -14.51 12.95
C LEU A 36 -8.70 -15.88 12.89
N PRO A 37 -9.29 -16.37 14.00
CA PRO A 37 -9.82 -17.71 14.11
C PRO A 37 -10.61 -18.07 12.86
N GLN A 38 -10.18 -19.15 12.22
CA GLN A 38 -10.94 -19.75 11.14
C GLN A 38 -12.40 -19.84 11.58
N PRO A 39 -13.36 -19.45 10.71
CA PRO A 39 -14.73 -19.85 10.96
C PRO A 39 -14.73 -21.36 11.19
N SER A 40 -15.59 -21.86 12.08
CA SER A 40 -15.78 -23.30 12.26
C SER A 40 -15.79 -24.00 10.89
N ALA A 41 -15.22 -25.21 10.77
CA ALA A 41 -15.01 -26.01 9.55
C ALA A 41 -16.23 -26.22 8.61
N ARG A 42 -17.34 -25.53 8.86
CA ARG A 42 -18.56 -25.40 8.08
C ARG A 42 -18.68 -24.13 7.22
N THR A 43 -17.68 -23.24 7.13
CA THR A 43 -17.75 -22.20 6.09
C THR A 43 -17.54 -22.81 4.70
N PRO A 44 -18.42 -22.51 3.73
CA PRO A 44 -18.29 -23.04 2.38
C PRO A 44 -16.97 -22.55 1.77
N GLN A 45 -16.12 -23.49 1.37
CA GLN A 45 -14.91 -23.22 0.60
C GLN A 45 -15.32 -23.16 -0.87
N PHE A 46 -15.14 -22.00 -1.51
CA PHE A 46 -15.51 -21.83 -2.91
C PHE A 46 -14.30 -22.02 -3.82
N ARG A 47 -14.48 -22.87 -4.83
CA ARG A 47 -13.45 -23.18 -5.81
C ARG A 47 -13.50 -22.20 -6.96
N PHE A 48 -12.69 -21.16 -6.87
CA PHE A 48 -12.46 -20.21 -7.95
C PHE A 48 -11.43 -20.78 -8.93
N SER A 49 -11.80 -21.86 -9.61
CA SER A 49 -10.98 -22.50 -10.64
C SER A 49 -11.55 -22.11 -12.00
N THR A 50 -11.04 -21.06 -12.62
CA THR A 50 -10.95 -21.04 -14.08
C THR A 50 -9.88 -22.07 -14.43
N ARG A 51 -10.28 -23.22 -14.98
CA ARG A 51 -9.28 -24.14 -15.56
C ARG A 51 -8.49 -23.32 -16.59
N PRO A 52 -7.16 -23.43 -16.69
CA PRO A 52 -6.40 -22.67 -17.69
C PRO A 52 -6.80 -22.99 -19.14
N ASP A 53 -7.52 -24.09 -19.36
CA ASP A 53 -8.08 -24.51 -20.65
C ASP A 53 -9.55 -24.08 -20.86
N GLU A 54 -10.20 -23.50 -19.84
CA GLU A 54 -11.60 -23.11 -19.87
C GLU A 54 -11.68 -21.60 -20.14
N SER A 55 -12.19 -21.24 -21.31
CA SER A 55 -12.39 -19.84 -21.66
C SER A 55 -13.26 -19.14 -20.63
N LEU A 56 -12.83 -17.97 -20.15
CA LEU A 56 -13.61 -17.11 -19.26
C LEU A 56 -15.05 -16.96 -19.76
N PRO A 57 -16.08 -17.04 -18.89
CA PRO A 57 -17.47 -17.07 -19.35
C PRO A 57 -17.86 -15.74 -20.00
N THR A 58 -18.06 -15.71 -21.32
CA THR A 58 -18.26 -14.44 -22.04
C THR A 58 -19.61 -13.78 -21.75
N ASP A 59 -20.64 -14.58 -21.48
CA ASP A 59 -22.02 -14.15 -21.27
C ASP A 59 -22.53 -14.66 -19.90
N LEU A 60 -22.16 -13.95 -18.84
CA LEU A 60 -22.63 -14.21 -17.49
C LEU A 60 -23.94 -13.47 -17.21
N THR A 61 -24.99 -14.22 -16.89
CA THR A 61 -26.28 -13.73 -16.35
C THR A 61 -26.42 -14.07 -14.87
N MET A 62 -27.38 -13.45 -14.18
CA MET A 62 -27.73 -13.79 -12.79
C MET A 62 -28.02 -15.29 -12.63
N ASP A 63 -28.79 -15.88 -13.55
CA ASP A 63 -29.15 -17.30 -13.49
C ASP A 63 -27.93 -18.21 -13.66
N SER A 64 -27.02 -17.85 -14.57
CA SER A 64 -25.77 -18.61 -14.77
C SER A 64 -24.82 -18.50 -13.57
N LEU A 65 -24.89 -17.40 -12.80
CA LEU A 65 -24.02 -17.20 -11.64
C LEU A 65 -24.25 -18.26 -10.56
N GLU A 66 -25.50 -18.68 -10.37
CA GLU A 66 -25.84 -19.76 -9.43
C GLU A 66 -25.31 -21.11 -9.91
N GLU A 67 -25.26 -21.33 -11.23
CA GLU A 67 -24.67 -22.53 -11.83
C GLU A 67 -23.16 -22.60 -11.60
N TYR A 68 -22.45 -21.47 -11.72
CA TYR A 68 -21.00 -21.39 -11.47
C TYR A 68 -20.61 -21.40 -9.99
N LEU A 69 -21.53 -21.06 -9.08
CA LEU A 69 -21.31 -21.03 -7.64
C LEU A 69 -22.26 -22.02 -6.92
N PRO A 70 -22.09 -23.34 -7.11
CA PRO A 70 -22.94 -24.31 -6.45
C PRO A 70 -22.76 -24.25 -4.92
N GLY A 71 -23.88 -24.30 -4.19
CA GLY A 71 -23.86 -24.29 -2.73
C GLY A 71 -23.67 -22.92 -2.09
N LEU A 72 -24.16 -21.85 -2.74
CA LEU A 72 -24.21 -20.53 -2.13
C LEU A 72 -24.93 -20.57 -0.77
N PRO A 73 -24.49 -19.75 0.20
CA PRO A 73 -25.16 -19.61 1.48
C PRO A 73 -26.64 -19.21 1.30
N THR A 74 -27.51 -19.69 2.19
CA THR A 74 -28.94 -19.34 2.15
C THR A 74 -29.23 -17.92 2.66
N SER A 75 -28.36 -17.38 3.51
CA SER A 75 -28.47 -16.00 3.99
C SER A 75 -28.00 -15.01 2.91
N ILE A 76 -28.68 -13.86 2.84
CA ILE A 76 -28.49 -12.84 1.80
C ILE A 76 -27.06 -12.28 1.85
N VAL A 77 -26.61 -11.80 3.01
CA VAL A 77 -25.27 -11.20 3.20
C VAL A 77 -24.13 -12.11 2.72
N PRO A 78 -23.97 -13.35 3.22
CA PRO A 78 -22.87 -14.21 2.81
C PRO A 78 -22.98 -14.65 1.35
N ARG A 79 -24.20 -14.80 0.81
CA ARG A 79 -24.44 -15.07 -0.61
C ARG A 79 -23.93 -13.92 -1.48
N THR A 80 -24.35 -12.71 -1.20
CA THR A 80 -23.95 -11.51 -1.96
C THR A 80 -22.45 -11.25 -1.83
N ALA A 81 -21.85 -11.45 -0.65
CA ALA A 81 -20.41 -11.29 -0.44
C ALA A 81 -19.59 -12.22 -1.35
N VAL A 82 -19.97 -13.50 -1.43
CA VAL A 82 -19.31 -14.50 -2.31
C VAL A 82 -19.46 -14.11 -3.77
N GLN A 83 -20.66 -13.70 -4.20
CA GLN A 83 -20.92 -13.27 -5.57
C GLN A 83 -20.09 -12.03 -5.96
N ILE A 84 -20.02 -11.02 -5.07
CA ILE A 84 -19.23 -9.80 -5.29
C ILE A 84 -17.74 -10.13 -5.36
N ILE A 85 -17.21 -10.92 -4.42
CA ILE A 85 -15.79 -11.31 -4.41
C ILE A 85 -15.44 -12.04 -5.70
N TRP A 86 -16.31 -12.96 -6.14
CA TRP A 86 -16.07 -13.71 -7.37
C TRP A 86 -16.07 -12.81 -8.61
N LEU A 87 -17.06 -11.93 -8.74
CA LEU A 87 -17.13 -11.01 -9.88
C LEU A 87 -15.95 -10.03 -9.88
N LEU A 88 -15.56 -9.50 -8.72
CA LEU A 88 -14.37 -8.66 -8.61
C LEU A 88 -13.12 -9.44 -8.99
N HIS A 89 -13.02 -10.72 -8.62
CA HIS A 89 -11.90 -11.57 -9.02
C HIS A 89 -11.86 -11.74 -10.54
N LEU A 90 -12.99 -12.06 -11.18
CA LEU A 90 -13.09 -12.18 -12.63
C LEU A 90 -12.77 -10.88 -13.36
N ILE A 91 -13.24 -9.73 -12.86
CA ILE A 91 -12.93 -8.42 -13.44
C ILE A 91 -11.42 -8.16 -13.38
N ILE A 92 -10.80 -8.43 -12.23
CA ILE A 92 -9.35 -8.30 -12.05
C ILE A 92 -8.59 -9.26 -12.97
N GLU A 93 -9.04 -10.51 -13.06
CA GLU A 93 -8.42 -11.53 -13.91
C GLU A 93 -8.48 -11.11 -15.38
N VAL A 94 -9.68 -10.81 -15.91
CA VAL A 94 -9.90 -10.35 -17.30
C VAL A 94 -9.02 -9.14 -17.65
N SER A 95 -8.92 -8.17 -16.74
CA SER A 95 -8.15 -6.95 -16.96
C SER A 95 -6.63 -7.16 -16.78
N SER A 96 -6.22 -8.21 -16.07
CA SER A 96 -4.82 -8.59 -15.89
C SER A 96 -4.26 -9.47 -17.01
N VAL A 97 -5.11 -10.08 -17.85
CA VAL A 97 -4.65 -10.91 -18.98
C VAL A 97 -3.80 -10.05 -19.92
N GLU A 98 -2.49 -10.30 -19.89
CA GLU A 98 -1.50 -9.60 -20.72
C GLU A 98 -1.84 -9.73 -22.21
N ARG A 99 -1.54 -8.67 -22.96
CA ARG A 99 -1.76 -8.59 -24.41
C ARG A 99 -1.03 -9.75 -25.11
N VAL A 100 -1.75 -10.82 -25.40
CA VAL A 100 -1.29 -11.85 -26.32
C VAL A 100 -0.97 -11.17 -27.64
N ARG A 101 0.26 -11.34 -28.15
CA ARG A 101 0.63 -10.81 -29.46
C ARG A 101 -0.12 -11.61 -30.52
N TYR A 102 -1.12 -11.00 -31.13
CA TYR A 102 -1.84 -11.58 -32.25
C TYR A 102 -1.07 -11.35 -33.55
N GLY A 103 -1.15 -12.31 -34.48
CA GLY A 103 -0.50 -12.20 -35.78
C GLY A 103 -1.09 -11.11 -36.69
N SER A 104 -2.29 -10.61 -36.37
CA SER A 104 -2.94 -9.52 -37.11
C SER A 104 -3.58 -8.50 -36.16
N SER A 105 -3.50 -7.22 -36.54
CA SER A 105 -4.13 -6.10 -35.81
C SER A 105 -5.65 -6.24 -35.70
N ARG A 106 -6.29 -6.85 -36.69
CA ARG A 106 -7.74 -7.14 -36.67
C ARG A 106 -8.11 -8.17 -35.59
N GLN A 107 -7.30 -9.22 -35.43
CA GLN A 107 -7.50 -10.22 -34.36
C GLN A 107 -7.27 -9.58 -32.98
N GLU A 108 -6.24 -8.74 -32.85
CA GLU A 108 -5.99 -7.98 -31.61
C GLU A 108 -7.17 -7.07 -31.27
N TRP A 109 -7.66 -6.29 -32.23
CA TRP A 109 -8.81 -5.41 -32.02
C TRP A 109 -10.09 -6.18 -31.66
N MET A 110 -10.37 -7.30 -32.34
CA MET A 110 -11.51 -8.16 -32.03
C MET A 110 -11.40 -8.75 -30.63
N ALA A 111 -10.21 -9.22 -30.22
CA ALA A 111 -9.96 -9.75 -28.89
C ALA A 111 -10.13 -8.67 -27.81
N GLN A 112 -9.55 -7.49 -28.00
CA GLN A 112 -9.71 -6.35 -27.09
C GLN A 112 -11.17 -5.91 -26.97
N SER A 113 -11.90 -5.88 -28.09
CA SER A 113 -13.32 -5.52 -28.11
C SER A 113 -14.18 -6.55 -27.37
N ARG A 114 -13.88 -7.84 -27.51
CA ARG A 114 -14.54 -8.92 -26.75
C ARG A 114 -14.24 -8.81 -25.26
N MET A 115 -12.98 -8.67 -24.88
CA MET A 115 -12.57 -8.51 -23.47
C MET A 115 -13.23 -7.29 -22.84
N LYS A 116 -13.28 -6.16 -23.54
CA LYS A 116 -13.96 -4.95 -23.07
C LYS A 116 -15.46 -5.18 -22.85
N ARG A 117 -16.15 -5.85 -23.78
CA ARG A 117 -17.57 -6.20 -23.61
C ARG A 117 -17.80 -7.15 -22.45
N THR A 118 -16.95 -8.16 -22.29
CA THR A 118 -17.03 -9.10 -21.16
C THR A 118 -16.81 -8.38 -19.83
N GLN A 119 -15.83 -7.47 -19.77
CA GLN A 119 -15.62 -6.62 -18.61
C GLN A 119 -16.86 -5.76 -18.31
N GLU A 120 -17.39 -5.03 -19.30
CA GLU A 120 -18.60 -4.22 -19.15
C GLU A 120 -19.80 -5.06 -18.68
N ASN A 121 -19.94 -6.29 -19.17
CA ASN A 121 -20.96 -7.24 -18.71
C ASN A 121 -20.79 -7.56 -17.22
N TYR A 122 -19.58 -7.94 -16.79
CA TYR A 122 -19.30 -8.25 -15.38
C TYR A 122 -19.51 -7.04 -14.47
N GLU A 123 -19.11 -5.85 -14.90
CA GLU A 123 -19.34 -4.61 -14.15
C GLU A 123 -20.84 -4.31 -14.01
N SER A 124 -21.62 -4.53 -15.07
CA SER A 124 -23.07 -4.34 -15.02
C SER A 124 -23.74 -5.35 -14.09
N LEU A 125 -23.29 -6.61 -14.11
CA LEU A 125 -23.79 -7.68 -13.25
C LEU A 125 -23.46 -7.39 -11.77
N LEU A 126 -22.22 -6.96 -11.48
CA LEU A 126 -21.79 -6.54 -10.15
C LEU A 126 -22.70 -5.43 -9.60
N LEU A 127 -22.97 -4.40 -10.40
CA LEU A 127 -23.86 -3.31 -9.99
C LEU A 127 -25.31 -3.77 -9.80
N ASN A 128 -25.79 -4.72 -10.60
CA ASN A 128 -27.13 -5.27 -10.45
C ASN A 128 -27.26 -6.09 -9.16
N ILE A 129 -26.27 -6.92 -8.83
CA ILE A 129 -26.22 -7.67 -7.56
C ILE A 129 -26.17 -6.73 -6.37
N TRP A 130 -25.32 -5.71 -6.44
CA TRP A 130 -25.22 -4.69 -5.39
C TRP A 130 -26.54 -3.95 -5.17
N ARG A 131 -27.21 -3.51 -6.25
CA ARG A 131 -28.50 -2.82 -6.14
C ARG A 131 -29.60 -3.76 -5.63
N GLY A 132 -29.62 -5.02 -6.07
CA GLY A 132 -30.55 -6.04 -5.58
C GLY A 132 -30.40 -6.25 -4.08
N PHE A 133 -29.16 -6.39 -3.60
CA PHE A 133 -28.84 -6.47 -2.18
C PHE A 133 -29.32 -5.23 -1.41
N LEU A 134 -29.06 -4.02 -1.93
CA LEU A 134 -29.51 -2.77 -1.29
C LEU A 134 -31.05 -2.65 -1.25
N SER A 135 -31.77 -3.16 -2.25
CA SER A 135 -33.23 -3.19 -2.21
C SER A 135 -33.76 -4.19 -1.19
N GLU A 136 -33.19 -5.39 -1.13
CA GLU A 136 -33.62 -6.44 -0.19
C GLU A 136 -33.36 -6.04 1.27
N THR A 137 -32.19 -5.46 1.55
CA THR A 137 -31.84 -4.98 2.90
C THR A 137 -32.66 -3.77 3.34
N ARG A 138 -33.07 -2.90 2.40
CA ARG A 138 -33.97 -1.77 2.72
C ARG A 138 -35.36 -2.22 3.17
N ASP A 139 -35.84 -3.33 2.63
CA ASP A 139 -37.16 -3.88 2.93
C ASP A 139 -37.15 -4.81 4.17
N GLY A 140 -35.96 -5.19 4.64
CA GLY A 140 -35.75 -5.96 5.86
C GLY A 140 -36.06 -5.18 7.13
N ALA A 141 -36.69 -5.82 8.11
CA ALA A 141 -37.02 -5.23 9.41
C ALA A 141 -35.86 -5.26 10.43
N ASP A 142 -34.73 -5.89 10.08
CA ASP A 142 -33.56 -5.98 10.95
C ASP A 142 -32.73 -4.69 10.88
N GLU A 143 -32.58 -4.01 12.02
CA GLU A 143 -31.83 -2.74 12.18
C GLU A 143 -30.29 -2.91 12.05
N GLY A 144 -29.82 -4.04 11.52
CA GLY A 144 -28.41 -4.31 11.31
C GLY A 144 -27.82 -3.53 10.15
N ASP A 145 -26.58 -3.03 10.29
CA ASP A 145 -25.81 -2.49 9.16
C ASP A 145 -25.30 -3.67 8.29
N ASP A 146 -26.21 -4.37 7.60
CA ASP A 146 -25.95 -5.53 6.73
C ASP A 146 -24.85 -5.26 5.68
N ILE A 147 -24.73 -3.99 5.27
CA ILE A 147 -23.66 -3.52 4.37
C ILE A 147 -22.29 -3.68 5.03
N GLU A 148 -22.13 -3.29 6.30
CA GLU A 148 -20.86 -3.46 7.00
C GLU A 148 -20.56 -4.96 7.15
N GLU A 149 -21.54 -5.77 7.52
CA GLU A 149 -21.35 -7.22 7.61
C GLU A 149 -20.88 -7.81 6.27
N LEU A 150 -21.53 -7.44 5.15
CA LEU A 150 -21.14 -7.86 3.81
C LEU A 150 -19.70 -7.48 3.46
N LEU A 151 -19.30 -6.24 3.74
CA LEU A 151 -17.96 -5.74 3.39
C LEU A 151 -16.83 -6.48 4.11
N TRP A 152 -17.10 -6.86 5.35
CA TRP A 152 -16.15 -7.52 6.24
C TRP A 152 -16.34 -9.04 6.29
N TYR A 153 -17.33 -9.57 5.56
CA TYR A 153 -17.58 -10.99 5.44
C TYR A 153 -16.36 -11.70 4.83
N ARG A 154 -16.08 -12.89 5.37
CA ARG A 154 -14.88 -13.66 5.07
C ARG A 154 -15.21 -14.83 4.17
N VAL A 155 -14.58 -14.87 3.01
CA VAL A 155 -14.73 -15.96 2.04
C VAL A 155 -13.39 -16.67 1.87
N GLY A 156 -13.36 -17.98 2.11
CA GLY A 156 -12.19 -18.81 1.87
C GLY A 156 -12.05 -19.14 0.38
N LEU A 157 -10.89 -18.83 -0.20
CA LEU A 157 -10.51 -19.25 -1.56
C LEU A 157 -9.99 -20.69 -1.49
N SER A 158 -10.68 -21.66 -2.11
CA SER A 158 -10.43 -23.09 -1.87
C SER A 158 -9.24 -23.71 -2.62
N ASN A 159 -8.46 -22.94 -3.38
CA ASN A 159 -7.46 -23.52 -4.29
C ASN A 159 -6.04 -23.64 -3.71
N ASP A 160 -5.74 -22.97 -2.59
CA ASP A 160 -4.44 -23.10 -1.95
C ASP A 160 -4.54 -23.85 -0.63
N ALA A 161 -3.61 -24.78 -0.40
CA ALA A 161 -3.39 -25.42 0.89
C ALA A 161 -3.11 -24.43 2.06
N SER A 162 -3.02 -23.13 1.75
CA SER A 162 -2.83 -22.02 2.67
C SER A 162 -4.12 -21.48 3.31
N GLY A 163 -5.31 -21.86 2.82
CA GLY A 163 -6.58 -21.41 3.38
C GLY A 163 -6.79 -19.89 3.31
N GLU A 164 -6.41 -19.25 2.20
CA GLU A 164 -6.53 -17.79 2.05
C GLU A 164 -7.98 -17.32 2.18
N VAL A 165 -8.19 -16.33 3.02
CA VAL A 165 -9.48 -15.70 3.27
C VAL A 165 -9.45 -14.30 2.68
N VAL A 166 -10.42 -13.98 1.83
CA VAL A 166 -10.59 -12.66 1.23
C VAL A 166 -11.90 -12.04 1.70
N ARG A 167 -11.86 -10.74 1.95
CA ARG A 167 -13.05 -9.92 2.23
C ARG A 167 -13.33 -9.01 1.04
N VAL A 168 -14.58 -8.58 0.90
CA VAL A 168 -14.98 -7.64 -0.16
C VAL A 168 -14.14 -6.36 -0.07
N VAL A 169 -13.94 -5.84 1.14
CA VAL A 169 -13.17 -4.60 1.37
C VAL A 169 -11.69 -4.70 0.94
N ASP A 170 -11.09 -5.89 1.01
CA ASP A 170 -9.69 -6.09 0.59
C ASP A 170 -9.57 -5.89 -0.93
N MET A 171 -10.57 -6.35 -1.69
CA MET A 171 -10.62 -6.22 -3.15
C MET A 171 -10.90 -4.79 -3.60
N LEU A 172 -11.69 -4.00 -2.84
CA LEU A 172 -12.01 -2.60 -3.15
C LEU A 172 -10.77 -1.69 -3.28
N SER A 173 -9.65 -2.10 -2.69
CA SER A 173 -8.38 -1.37 -2.75
C SER A 173 -7.65 -1.48 -4.11
N HIS A 174 -8.05 -2.46 -4.92
CA HIS A 174 -7.43 -2.81 -6.18
C HIS A 174 -7.74 -1.78 -7.29
N GLU A 175 -6.80 -1.57 -8.21
CA GLU A 175 -6.89 -0.50 -9.22
C GLU A 175 -7.94 -0.78 -10.29
N LEU A 176 -8.24 -2.06 -10.52
CA LEU A 176 -9.17 -2.55 -11.55
C LEU A 176 -10.62 -2.67 -11.05
N VAL A 177 -10.90 -2.25 -9.81
CA VAL A 177 -12.27 -2.23 -9.28
C VAL A 177 -13.10 -1.16 -10.02
N PRO A 178 -14.34 -1.49 -10.45
CA PRO A 178 -15.20 -0.58 -11.20
C PRO A 178 -15.48 0.70 -10.43
N GLU A 179 -15.29 1.84 -11.09
CA GLU A 179 -15.39 3.17 -10.46
C GLU A 179 -16.81 3.42 -9.94
N ASN A 180 -17.82 3.00 -10.69
CA ASN A 180 -19.23 3.16 -10.33
C ASN A 180 -19.60 2.42 -9.04
N PHE A 181 -18.99 1.25 -8.80
CA PHE A 181 -19.21 0.48 -7.58
C PHE A 181 -18.52 1.15 -6.39
N LEU A 182 -17.27 1.59 -6.56
CA LEU A 182 -16.52 2.27 -5.51
C LEU A 182 -17.16 3.62 -5.12
N CYS A 183 -17.76 4.33 -6.07
CA CYS A 183 -18.40 5.63 -5.84
C CYS A 183 -19.81 5.53 -5.24
N ASP A 184 -20.32 4.33 -4.96
CA ASP A 184 -21.66 4.17 -4.39
C ASP A 184 -21.78 4.85 -3.00
N PRO A 185 -22.80 5.70 -2.75
CA PRO A 185 -22.94 6.42 -1.49
C PRO A 185 -23.10 5.50 -0.27
N ALA A 186 -23.82 4.38 -0.40
CA ALA A 186 -24.05 3.47 0.71
C ALA A 186 -22.73 2.81 1.13
N LEU A 187 -21.92 2.41 0.15
CA LEU A 187 -20.56 1.91 0.37
C LEU A 187 -19.69 2.94 1.09
N GLN A 188 -19.69 4.20 0.62
CA GLN A 188 -18.87 5.26 1.24
C GLN A 188 -19.28 5.56 2.68
N ILE A 189 -20.57 5.55 2.99
CA ILE A 189 -21.09 5.75 4.34
C ILE A 189 -20.62 4.61 5.26
N ALA A 190 -20.74 3.36 4.83
CA ALA A 190 -20.32 2.20 5.61
C ALA A 190 -18.80 2.20 5.89
N LEU A 191 -17.99 2.47 4.87
CA LEU A 191 -16.53 2.58 5.02
C LEU A 191 -16.14 3.72 5.98
N TYR A 192 -16.81 4.87 5.88
CA TYR A 192 -16.57 6.00 6.78
C TYR A 192 -16.99 5.73 8.23
N ARG A 193 -18.13 5.05 8.43
CA ARG A 193 -18.56 4.59 9.75
C ARG A 193 -17.54 3.64 10.36
N THR A 194 -17.09 2.64 9.59
CA THR A 194 -16.06 1.70 10.04
C THR A 194 -14.74 2.41 10.38
N TRP A 195 -14.31 3.39 9.58
CA TRP A 195 -13.11 4.19 9.88
C TRP A 195 -13.21 4.89 11.24
N LYS A 196 -14.37 5.51 11.52
CA LYS A 196 -14.59 6.33 12.71
C LYS A 196 -14.83 5.51 13.97
N ARG A 197 -15.65 4.46 13.87
CA ARG A 197 -16.15 3.67 15.01
C ARG A 197 -15.44 2.33 15.18
N GLY A 198 -14.71 1.88 14.16
CA GLY A 198 -14.24 0.50 14.09
C GLY A 198 -15.36 -0.45 13.70
N LEU A 199 -15.01 -1.72 13.62
CA LEU A 199 -15.96 -2.81 13.45
C LEU A 199 -16.67 -3.02 14.77
N VAL A 200 -18.00 -2.96 14.80
CA VAL A 200 -18.77 -3.40 15.98
C VAL A 200 -18.81 -4.93 15.93
N PRO A 201 -18.09 -5.66 16.80
CA PRO A 201 -18.28 -7.09 16.87
C PRO A 201 -19.66 -7.33 17.45
N TRP A 202 -20.52 -8.02 16.71
CA TRP A 202 -21.83 -8.47 17.19
C TRP A 202 -21.64 -9.20 18.52
N PRO A 203 -22.11 -8.64 19.65
CA PRO A 203 -22.00 -9.34 20.92
C PRO A 203 -22.93 -10.54 20.86
N SER A 204 -22.37 -11.76 20.93
CA SER A 204 -23.21 -12.88 21.29
C SER A 204 -23.53 -12.71 22.78
N GLU A 205 -24.82 -12.65 23.14
CA GLU A 205 -25.25 -12.59 24.55
C GLU A 205 -24.68 -13.75 25.40
N ARG A 206 -24.21 -14.81 24.73
CA ARG A 206 -23.58 -15.99 25.32
C ARG A 206 -22.10 -15.82 25.65
N ASP A 207 -21.48 -14.69 25.32
CA ASP A 207 -20.05 -14.49 25.56
C ASP A 207 -19.74 -14.24 27.06
N PRO A 208 -18.72 -14.89 27.63
CA PRO A 208 -18.34 -14.70 29.03
C PRO A 208 -17.97 -13.23 29.31
N ALA A 209 -18.20 -12.77 30.55
CA ALA A 209 -18.00 -11.37 30.92
C ALA A 209 -16.59 -10.82 30.58
N PHE A 210 -15.57 -11.66 30.73
CA PHE A 210 -14.20 -11.30 30.38
C PHE A 210 -13.99 -11.14 28.86
N ALA A 211 -14.62 -11.98 28.04
CA ALA A 211 -14.58 -11.83 26.58
C ALA A 211 -15.29 -10.54 26.14
N ARG A 212 -16.38 -10.17 26.81
CA ARG A 212 -17.06 -8.89 26.59
C ARG A 212 -16.16 -7.69 26.94
N LEU A 213 -15.50 -7.71 28.10
CA LEU A 213 -14.55 -6.66 28.49
C LEU A 213 -13.39 -6.55 27.50
N ALA A 214 -12.83 -7.68 27.09
CA ALA A 214 -11.75 -7.72 26.13
C ALA A 214 -12.16 -7.17 24.75
N ARG A 215 -13.41 -7.41 24.33
CA ARG A 215 -13.97 -6.79 23.11
C ARG A 215 -14.18 -5.28 23.26
N TYR A 216 -14.65 -4.81 24.41
CA TYR A 216 -14.73 -3.37 24.67
C TYR A 216 -13.37 -2.70 24.59
N TYR A 217 -12.33 -3.38 25.08
CA TYR A 217 -10.96 -2.92 24.96
C TYR A 217 -10.51 -2.84 23.48
N ASP A 218 -10.79 -3.88 22.69
CA ASP A 218 -10.47 -3.88 21.25
C ASP A 218 -11.27 -2.82 20.46
N LEU A 219 -12.47 -2.46 20.93
CA LEU A 219 -13.29 -1.39 20.37
C LEU A 219 -12.70 0.02 20.59
N CYS A 220 -11.92 0.23 21.65
CA CYS A 220 -11.23 1.51 21.87
C CYS A 220 -10.21 1.81 20.77
N THR A 221 -9.68 0.78 20.14
CA THR A 221 -8.71 0.82 19.03
C THR A 221 -9.40 0.79 17.67
N SER A 222 -10.20 1.81 17.37
CA SER A 222 -10.75 1.97 16.02
C SER A 222 -9.63 2.19 14.98
N PRO A 223 -9.86 1.94 13.67
CA PRO A 223 -8.87 2.16 12.62
C PRO A 223 -8.29 3.58 12.64
N ARG A 224 -9.12 4.58 12.95
CA ARG A 224 -8.68 5.96 13.14
C ARG A 224 -7.73 6.12 14.33
N VAL A 225 -7.98 5.45 15.45
CA VAL A 225 -7.10 5.46 16.63
C VAL A 225 -5.80 4.73 16.33
N ALA A 226 -5.84 3.57 15.68
CA ALA A 226 -4.65 2.84 15.24
C ALA A 226 -3.77 3.72 14.31
N HIS A 227 -4.40 4.42 13.37
CA HIS A 227 -3.73 5.41 12.52
C HIS A 227 -3.16 6.59 13.32
N ALA A 228 -3.88 7.09 14.33
CA ALA A 228 -3.38 8.12 15.26
C ALA A 228 -2.08 7.69 15.93
N ILE A 229 -2.05 6.47 16.48
CA ILE A 229 -0.87 5.90 17.11
C ILE A 229 0.31 5.84 16.11
N THR A 230 0.08 5.33 14.89
CA THR A 230 1.14 5.25 13.86
C THR A 230 1.68 6.63 13.48
N VAL A 231 0.81 7.62 13.31
CA VAL A 231 1.25 8.98 12.98
C VAL A 231 2.01 9.59 14.15
N THR A 232 1.57 9.40 15.40
CA THR A 232 2.28 9.91 16.57
C THR A 232 3.67 9.29 16.70
N PHE A 233 3.83 7.97 16.53
CA PHE A 233 5.16 7.35 16.51
C PHE A 233 6.04 7.90 15.40
N ARG A 234 5.47 8.15 14.22
CA ARG A 234 6.21 8.72 13.10
C ARG A 234 6.62 10.18 13.33
N LEU A 235 5.77 10.98 13.99
CA LEU A 235 6.09 12.35 14.37
C LEU A 235 7.16 12.38 15.47
N LEU A 236 7.06 11.52 16.47
CA LEU A 236 8.08 11.38 17.51
C LEU A 236 9.44 11.00 16.90
N PHE A 237 9.45 10.03 15.98
CA PHE A 237 10.63 9.67 15.22
C PHE A 237 11.23 10.88 14.46
N LEU A 238 10.39 11.68 13.79
CA LEU A 238 10.83 12.89 13.10
C LEU A 238 11.41 13.94 14.06
N VAL A 239 10.84 14.10 15.26
CA VAL A 239 11.37 15.01 16.29
C VAL A 239 12.74 14.55 16.78
N ILE A 240 12.91 13.26 17.05
CA ILE A 240 14.21 12.70 17.47
C ILE A 240 15.25 12.87 16.35
N LEU A 241 14.85 12.63 15.11
CA LEU A 241 15.71 12.81 13.93
C LEU A 241 16.12 14.28 13.74
N ALA A 242 15.16 15.21 13.86
CA ALA A 242 15.43 16.65 13.79
C ALA A 242 16.36 17.09 14.93
N HIS A 243 16.15 16.58 16.14
CA HIS A 243 17.02 16.85 17.28
C HIS A 243 18.46 16.35 17.04
N LEU A 244 18.62 15.15 16.46
CA LEU A 244 19.94 14.64 16.07
C LEU A 244 20.62 15.51 14.98
N LEU A 245 19.84 16.01 14.02
CA LEU A 245 20.34 16.89 12.94
C LEU A 245 20.74 18.28 13.45
N LEU A 246 19.99 18.84 14.41
CA LEU A 246 20.26 20.17 14.99
C LEU A 246 21.38 20.13 16.03
N TYR A 247 21.46 19.05 16.81
CA TYR A 247 22.43 18.88 17.89
C TYR A 247 23.23 17.58 17.67
N PRO A 248 24.11 17.54 16.65
CA PRO A 248 24.94 16.37 16.41
C PRO A 248 25.88 16.13 17.61
N PRO A 249 26.17 14.87 17.94
CA PRO A 249 27.08 14.54 19.04
C PRO A 249 28.49 15.01 18.70
N GLN A 250 29.14 15.72 19.63
CA GLN A 250 30.45 16.34 19.37
C GLN A 250 31.62 15.35 19.45
N SER A 251 31.49 14.27 20.24
CA SER A 251 32.42 13.14 20.28
C SER A 251 31.85 12.02 21.17
N GLY A 252 32.35 10.80 21.01
CA GLY A 252 32.07 9.68 21.91
C GLY A 252 31.43 8.46 21.24
N LEU A 253 30.84 7.61 22.07
CA LEU A 253 30.04 6.46 21.63
C LEU A 253 28.64 6.91 21.16
N PRO A 254 27.96 6.14 20.31
CA PRO A 254 26.59 6.41 19.90
C PRO A 254 25.69 6.51 21.12
N GLY A 255 24.87 7.56 21.17
CA GLY A 255 23.90 7.76 22.24
C GLY A 255 22.66 6.89 22.06
N THR A 256 21.76 6.98 23.04
CA THR A 256 20.47 6.27 23.03
C THR A 256 19.59 6.65 21.83
N ARG A 257 19.65 7.92 21.39
CA ARG A 257 18.87 8.43 20.25
C ARG A 257 19.25 7.77 18.93
N GLU A 258 20.54 7.53 18.69
CA GLU A 258 21.03 6.87 17.48
C GLU A 258 20.52 5.43 17.41
N TYR A 259 20.56 4.71 18.54
CA TYR A 259 20.01 3.35 18.63
C TYR A 259 18.49 3.32 18.47
N ILE A 260 17.75 4.28 19.05
CA ILE A 260 16.29 4.38 18.89
C ILE A 260 15.93 4.62 17.41
N LEU A 261 16.64 5.54 16.73
CA LEU A 261 16.42 5.81 15.31
C LEU A 261 16.76 4.59 14.44
N LEU A 262 17.90 3.94 14.70
CA LEU A 262 18.31 2.75 13.98
C LEU A 262 17.28 1.61 14.16
N PHE A 263 16.86 1.37 15.40
CA PHE A 263 15.82 0.40 15.74
C PHE A 263 14.53 0.70 14.97
N TYR A 264 14.02 1.94 15.06
CA TYR A 264 12.82 2.33 14.34
C TYR A 264 12.95 2.14 12.83
N CYS A 265 14.08 2.54 12.21
CA CYS A 265 14.29 2.40 10.77
C CYS A 265 14.28 0.94 10.31
N ILE A 266 14.93 0.04 11.07
CA ILE A 266 14.94 -1.40 10.77
C ILE A 266 13.50 -1.94 10.80
N PHE A 267 12.76 -1.66 11.86
CA PHE A 267 11.40 -2.16 12.02
C PHE A 267 10.39 -1.52 11.07
N ALA A 268 10.55 -0.24 10.73
CA ALA A 268 9.74 0.43 9.72
C ALA A 268 10.00 -0.13 8.31
N PHE A 269 11.23 -0.55 8.02
CA PHE A 269 11.57 -1.21 6.74
C PHE A 269 11.00 -2.63 6.66
N LEU A 270 11.09 -3.40 7.74
CA LEU A 270 10.53 -4.76 7.81
C LEU A 270 9.00 -4.79 7.70
N ASP A 271 8.31 -3.74 8.16
CA ASP A 271 6.85 -3.62 8.06
C ASP A 271 6.38 -3.45 6.60
N ASN A 272 7.10 -2.66 5.82
CA ASN A 272 6.73 -2.39 4.43
C ASN A 272 7.98 -2.14 3.55
N PRO A 273 8.57 -3.20 2.93
CA PRO A 273 9.80 -3.13 2.14
C PRO A 273 9.62 -2.52 0.74
N GLN A 274 8.66 -1.61 0.55
CA GLN A 274 8.45 -0.92 -0.72
C GLN A 274 9.55 0.09 -1.03
N PHE A 275 9.73 0.42 -2.32
CA PHE A 275 10.67 1.47 -2.78
C PHE A 275 10.45 2.82 -2.09
N GLY A 276 9.23 3.09 -1.62
CA GLY A 276 8.90 4.27 -0.81
C GLY A 276 9.52 4.30 0.60
N SER A 277 10.26 3.26 1.01
CA SER A 277 10.95 3.17 2.30
C SER A 277 12.42 3.60 2.24
N TRP A 278 12.90 4.14 1.10
CA TRP A 278 14.26 4.65 0.92
C TRP A 278 14.76 5.61 2.02
N PRO A 279 13.95 6.52 2.61
CA PRO A 279 14.48 7.42 3.64
C PRO A 279 14.90 6.67 4.90
N PHE A 280 14.17 5.62 5.27
CA PHE A 280 14.52 4.78 6.43
C PHE A 280 15.80 3.99 6.18
N ILE A 281 15.96 3.49 4.95
CA ILE A 281 17.16 2.76 4.54
C ILE A 281 18.38 3.69 4.58
N LEU A 282 18.28 4.90 4.04
CA LEU A 282 19.38 5.86 4.06
C LEU A 282 19.76 6.28 5.48
N ILE A 283 18.79 6.50 6.39
CA ILE A 283 19.06 6.76 7.80
C ILE A 283 19.77 5.57 8.45
N ALA A 284 19.27 4.35 8.23
CA ALA A 284 19.87 3.14 8.79
C ALA A 284 21.29 2.93 8.28
N ILE A 285 21.54 3.06 6.97
CA ILE A 285 22.88 2.96 6.39
C ILE A 285 23.80 4.05 6.94
N SER A 286 23.31 5.28 7.05
CA SER A 286 24.08 6.39 7.60
C SER A 286 24.49 6.13 9.06
N LEU A 287 23.57 5.64 9.89
CA LEU A 287 23.84 5.30 11.29
C LEU A 287 24.76 4.08 11.41
N LEU A 288 24.54 3.03 10.62
CA LEU A 288 25.40 1.85 10.59
C LEU A 288 26.82 2.19 10.14
N TYR A 289 26.96 3.08 9.16
CA TYR A 289 28.25 3.56 8.68
C TYR A 289 29.01 4.35 9.76
N SER A 290 28.30 5.08 10.62
CA SER A 290 28.95 5.77 11.75
C SER A 290 29.43 4.83 12.86
N LEU A 291 28.87 3.62 13.01
CA LEU A 291 29.27 2.71 14.08
C LEU A 291 30.71 2.18 13.89
N PRO A 292 31.52 2.08 14.98
CA PRO A 292 31.19 2.29 16.39
C PRO A 292 31.33 3.74 16.87
N SER A 293 31.76 4.66 16.01
CA SER A 293 31.94 6.07 16.34
C SER A 293 30.62 6.85 16.41
N SER A 294 30.63 7.95 17.14
CA SER A 294 29.57 8.95 17.09
C SER A 294 29.44 9.56 15.69
N PRO A 295 28.22 9.77 15.16
CA PRO A 295 28.02 10.35 13.84
C PRO A 295 28.66 11.74 13.75
N ALA A 296 29.56 11.91 12.79
CA ALA A 296 30.25 13.17 12.60
C ALA A 296 29.26 14.27 12.18
N PRO A 297 29.39 15.50 12.74
CA PRO A 297 28.52 16.63 12.40
C PRO A 297 28.68 17.10 10.95
N GLU A 298 29.76 16.73 10.28
CA GLU A 298 30.09 17.16 8.93
C GLU A 298 30.21 15.99 7.95
N GLY A 299 30.00 16.27 6.66
CA GLY A 299 30.21 15.33 5.56
C GLY A 299 28.95 14.59 5.09
N SER A 300 29.16 13.40 4.52
CA SER A 300 28.13 12.61 3.84
C SER A 300 27.02 12.13 4.78
N PHE A 301 27.33 11.84 6.05
CA PHE A 301 26.35 11.45 7.07
C PHE A 301 25.24 12.50 7.19
N ARG A 302 25.60 13.77 7.42
CA ARG A 302 24.63 14.86 7.60
C ARG A 302 23.81 15.09 6.34
N SER A 303 24.44 15.04 5.16
CA SER A 303 23.75 15.18 3.88
C SER A 303 22.72 14.07 3.64
N LEU A 304 23.08 12.81 3.91
CA LEU A 304 22.16 11.67 3.79
C LEU A 304 21.01 11.75 4.79
N MET A 305 21.30 12.12 6.04
CA MET A 305 20.28 12.29 7.08
C MET A 305 19.33 13.45 6.75
N LEU A 306 19.83 14.58 6.25
CA LEU A 306 19.01 15.71 5.84
C LEU A 306 18.13 15.37 4.63
N CYS A 307 18.71 14.70 3.62
CA CYS A 307 17.96 14.22 2.46
C CYS A 307 16.83 13.27 2.88
N SER A 308 17.13 12.34 3.79
CA SER A 308 16.14 11.40 4.34
C SER A 308 15.07 12.12 5.15
N PHE A 309 15.45 13.11 5.97
CA PHE A 309 14.51 13.92 6.74
C PHE A 309 13.53 14.67 5.81
N ILE A 310 14.03 15.31 4.76
CA ILE A 310 13.20 15.95 3.73
C ILE A 310 12.30 14.91 3.05
N GLY A 311 12.83 13.75 2.68
CA GLY A 311 12.04 12.66 2.09
C GLY A 311 10.90 12.19 2.99
N LEU A 312 11.14 12.10 4.31
CA LEU A 312 10.10 11.75 5.28
C LEU A 312 9.07 12.84 5.48
N LEU A 313 9.46 14.12 5.48
CA LEU A 313 8.54 15.25 5.52
C LEU A 313 7.64 15.27 4.29
N ILE A 314 8.20 15.06 3.10
CA ILE A 314 7.43 14.94 1.86
C ILE A 314 6.45 13.76 1.98
N LYS A 315 6.93 12.59 2.42
CA LYS A 315 6.11 11.38 2.56
C LYS A 315 4.92 11.58 3.51
N LEU A 316 5.06 12.41 4.55
CA LEU A 316 3.96 12.74 5.47
C LEU A 316 2.78 13.42 4.74
N HIS A 317 3.06 14.20 3.70
CA HIS A 317 2.05 14.95 2.95
C HIS A 317 1.48 14.19 1.73
N ILE A 318 1.97 12.97 1.46
CA ILE A 318 1.45 12.14 0.36
C ILE A 318 0.17 11.43 0.83
N ALA A 319 -0.80 11.25 -0.08
CA ALA A 319 -2.03 10.48 0.12
C ALA A 319 -1.80 8.96 0.28
N SER A 320 -0.76 8.55 1.00
CA SER A 320 -0.45 7.16 1.33
C SER A 320 -0.32 7.05 2.86
N PRO A 321 -0.95 6.05 3.50
CA PRO A 321 -0.74 5.83 4.92
C PRO A 321 0.74 5.51 5.21
N PRO A 322 1.29 5.96 6.35
CA PRO A 322 0.67 6.84 7.36
C PRO A 322 0.74 8.32 6.95
N THR A 323 -0.42 8.99 6.83
CA THR A 323 -0.52 10.43 6.56
C THR A 323 -1.48 11.11 7.55
N PRO A 324 -1.13 12.26 8.16
CA PRO A 324 -2.01 13.03 9.04
C PRO A 324 -3.24 13.57 8.31
N LEU A 325 -3.25 13.59 6.97
CA LEU A 325 -4.36 14.06 6.16
C LEU A 325 -5.67 13.30 6.45
N LEU A 326 -5.57 12.03 6.88
CA LEU A 326 -6.70 11.18 7.24
C LEU A 326 -7.38 11.55 8.58
N PHE A 327 -6.79 12.44 9.39
CA PHE A 327 -7.47 12.98 10.58
C PHE A 327 -8.51 14.04 10.23
N PHE A 328 -8.30 14.74 9.11
CA PHE A 328 -9.27 15.66 8.53
C PHE A 328 -10.34 14.88 7.76
N GLN A 329 -11.40 15.56 7.32
CA GLN A 329 -12.49 14.92 6.59
C GLN A 329 -11.91 14.26 5.31
N PRO A 330 -11.92 12.92 5.18
CA PRO A 330 -11.22 12.22 4.10
C PRO A 330 -11.70 12.61 2.70
N ASN A 331 -12.98 12.97 2.59
CA ASN A 331 -13.64 13.40 1.36
C ASN A 331 -13.13 14.73 0.80
N THR A 332 -12.47 15.58 1.60
CA THR A 332 -11.90 16.86 1.14
C THR A 332 -10.37 16.80 1.09
N ALA A 333 -9.73 16.23 2.11
CA ALA A 333 -8.27 16.21 2.22
C ALA A 333 -7.60 15.23 1.24
N LEU A 334 -8.18 14.05 1.03
CA LEU A 334 -7.57 13.04 0.16
C LEU A 334 -7.62 13.40 -1.34
N PRO A 335 -8.75 13.88 -1.91
CA PRO A 335 -8.77 14.30 -3.31
C PRO A 335 -7.72 15.36 -3.61
N PHE A 336 -7.52 16.32 -2.71
CA PHE A 336 -6.49 17.34 -2.84
C PHE A 336 -5.07 16.75 -2.85
N ALA A 337 -4.76 15.86 -1.91
CA ALA A 337 -3.45 15.24 -1.84
C ALA A 337 -3.16 14.29 -3.02
N VAL A 338 -4.17 13.56 -3.50
CA VAL A 338 -4.06 12.74 -4.72
C VAL A 338 -3.90 13.64 -5.94
N TYR A 339 -4.60 14.78 -6.01
CA TYR A 339 -4.43 15.77 -7.07
C TYR A 339 -3.00 16.30 -7.12
N ILE A 340 -2.46 16.78 -5.99
CA ILE A 340 -1.06 17.23 -5.88
C ILE A 340 -0.10 16.13 -6.31
N ARG A 341 -0.28 14.90 -5.79
CA ARG A 341 0.56 13.76 -6.17
C ARG A 341 0.50 13.48 -7.66
N THR A 342 -0.69 13.54 -8.26
CA THR A 342 -0.89 13.28 -9.69
C THR A 342 -0.16 14.33 -10.51
N ILE A 343 -0.33 15.62 -10.19
CA ILE A 343 0.41 16.72 -10.83
C ILE A 343 1.92 16.53 -10.65
N PHE A 344 2.38 16.22 -9.45
CA PHE A 344 3.80 16.01 -9.18
C PHE A 344 4.36 14.83 -9.98
N SER A 345 3.61 13.73 -10.09
CA SER A 345 4.02 12.54 -10.83
C SER A 345 3.99 12.71 -12.35
N GLN A 346 3.06 13.52 -12.87
CA GLN A 346 2.88 13.72 -14.31
C GLN A 346 3.72 14.89 -14.84
N THR A 347 3.98 15.90 -14.01
CA THR A 347 4.71 17.10 -14.41
C THR A 347 6.12 17.11 -13.82
N VAL A 348 6.22 17.13 -12.49
CA VAL A 348 7.51 17.35 -11.81
C VAL A 348 8.47 16.17 -12.01
N THR A 349 7.96 14.94 -11.91
CA THR A 349 8.82 13.74 -12.00
C THR A 349 9.45 13.58 -13.38
N PRO A 350 8.72 13.68 -14.51
CA PRO A 350 9.33 13.63 -15.84
C PRO A 350 10.29 14.78 -16.09
N THR A 351 9.95 16.02 -15.67
CA THR A 351 10.85 17.17 -15.80
C THR A 351 12.14 16.96 -15.01
N LEU A 352 12.06 16.53 -13.75
CA LEU A 352 13.24 16.21 -12.94
C LEU A 352 14.03 15.05 -13.54
N THR A 353 13.37 14.01 -14.05
CA THR A 353 14.05 12.85 -14.67
C THR A 353 14.77 13.27 -15.96
N PHE A 354 14.17 14.17 -16.75
CA PHE A 354 14.77 14.74 -17.95
C PHE A 354 16.03 15.57 -17.62
N PHE A 355 15.96 16.41 -16.58
CA PHE A 355 17.11 17.23 -16.15
C PHE A 355 18.10 16.50 -15.22
N ALA A 356 17.74 15.35 -14.66
CA ALA A 356 18.54 14.58 -13.71
C ALA A 356 19.98 14.32 -14.17
N PRO A 357 20.26 13.82 -15.39
CA PRO A 357 21.64 13.57 -15.81
C PRO A 357 22.48 14.86 -15.85
N ILE A 358 21.88 15.97 -16.28
CA ILE A 358 22.55 17.27 -16.34
C ILE A 358 22.76 17.82 -14.92
N LEU A 359 21.75 17.73 -14.05
CA LEU A 359 21.85 18.14 -12.64
C LEU A 359 22.91 17.34 -11.90
N LEU A 360 22.99 16.02 -12.12
CA LEU A 360 24.02 15.17 -11.52
C LEU A 360 25.41 15.53 -12.01
N ALA A 361 25.58 15.75 -13.33
CA ALA A 361 26.84 16.20 -13.90
C ALA A 361 27.25 17.56 -13.31
N LEU A 362 26.31 18.50 -13.20
CA LEU A 362 26.58 19.83 -12.62
C LEU A 362 26.86 19.79 -11.13
N MET A 363 26.16 18.95 -10.36
CA MET A 363 26.47 18.74 -8.93
C MET A 363 27.88 18.17 -8.76
N PHE A 364 28.25 17.21 -9.61
CA PHE A 364 29.60 16.64 -9.63
C PHE A 364 30.65 17.69 -9.99
N PHE A 365 30.44 18.44 -11.08
CA PHE A 365 31.34 19.52 -11.47
C PHE A 365 31.41 20.65 -10.42
N LEU A 366 30.30 20.97 -9.78
CA LEU A 366 30.24 21.98 -8.72
C LEU A 366 31.04 21.50 -7.50
N SER A 367 30.89 20.25 -7.06
CA SER A 367 31.69 19.65 -5.99
C SER A 367 33.19 19.65 -6.32
N LEU A 368 33.57 19.22 -7.53
CA LEU A 368 34.96 19.31 -8.00
C LEU A 368 35.47 20.76 -8.03
N SER A 369 34.59 21.71 -8.37
CA SER A 369 34.97 23.12 -8.51
C SER A 369 35.21 23.81 -7.16
N VAL A 370 34.40 23.50 -6.15
CA VAL A 370 34.46 24.12 -4.80
C VAL A 370 35.64 23.58 -3.98
N ALA A 371 36.30 22.51 -4.45
CA ALA A 371 37.42 21.85 -3.76
C ALA A 371 37.04 21.26 -2.39
N ASP A 372 35.74 21.02 -2.16
CA ASP A 372 35.27 20.04 -1.18
C ASP A 372 35.02 18.75 -1.96
N PRO A 373 35.99 17.83 -2.01
CA PRO A 373 35.71 16.54 -2.57
C PRO A 373 34.67 15.92 -1.63
N LEU A 374 33.52 15.55 -2.20
CA LEU A 374 32.96 14.25 -1.86
C LEU A 374 34.07 13.24 -2.15
N SER A 375 35.08 13.11 -1.26
CA SER A 375 36.16 12.14 -1.37
C SER A 375 35.64 10.90 -0.67
N PRO A 376 35.08 9.94 -1.40
CA PRO A 376 34.98 8.62 -0.85
C PRO A 376 36.40 8.17 -0.43
N PRO A 377 36.55 7.57 0.76
CA PRO A 377 37.85 7.12 1.26
C PRO A 377 38.54 6.08 0.34
N TRP A 378 37.81 5.51 -0.63
CA TRP A 378 38.38 4.60 -1.62
C TRP A 378 39.16 5.31 -2.75
N ILE A 379 38.87 6.58 -3.07
CA ILE A 379 39.67 7.34 -4.06
C ILE A 379 41.03 7.71 -3.46
N THR A 380 41.09 8.01 -2.16
CA THR A 380 42.35 8.27 -1.44
C THR A 380 43.20 7.01 -1.24
N LEU A 381 42.64 5.81 -1.37
CA LEU A 381 43.40 4.55 -1.36
C LEU A 381 44.03 4.22 -2.72
N LEU A 382 43.48 4.74 -3.81
CA LEU A 382 43.97 4.54 -5.19
C LEU A 382 44.99 5.60 -5.61
N MET A 383 44.90 6.82 -5.07
CA MET A 383 45.85 7.90 -5.32
C MET A 383 46.89 7.92 -4.20
N GLY A 384 48.11 7.47 -4.51
CA GLY A 384 49.22 7.40 -3.56
C GLY A 384 49.57 8.75 -2.90
N PRO A 385 50.39 8.74 -1.83
CA PRO A 385 50.67 9.89 -0.96
C PRO A 385 51.44 11.06 -1.61
N SER A 386 51.67 11.01 -2.92
CA SER A 386 52.51 11.95 -3.67
C SER A 386 51.75 12.78 -4.71
N ASP A 387 50.43 12.66 -4.82
CA ASP A 387 49.69 13.51 -5.76
C ASP A 387 49.55 14.95 -5.23
N PRO A 388 49.91 15.98 -6.03
CA PRO A 388 49.82 17.37 -5.62
C PRO A 388 48.36 17.73 -5.33
N ARG A 389 48.11 18.41 -4.20
CA ARG A 389 46.79 18.92 -3.84
C ARG A 389 46.15 19.58 -5.08
N PRO A 390 44.96 19.12 -5.52
CA PRO A 390 44.35 19.63 -6.73
C PRO A 390 44.20 21.14 -6.59
N HIS A 391 44.81 21.88 -7.52
CA HIS A 391 44.73 23.33 -7.53
C HIS A 391 43.26 23.75 -7.70
N PRO A 392 42.80 24.76 -6.96
CA PRO A 392 41.44 25.26 -7.09
C PRO A 392 41.19 25.62 -8.56
N THR A 393 40.11 25.08 -9.13
CA THR A 393 39.68 25.40 -10.49
C THR A 393 39.57 26.92 -10.69
N PRO A 394 39.85 27.44 -11.91
CA PRO A 394 39.78 28.88 -12.17
C PRO A 394 38.43 29.48 -11.76
N TYR A 395 38.45 30.68 -11.18
CA TYR A 395 37.25 31.38 -10.69
C TYR A 395 36.17 31.51 -11.78
N THR A 396 36.58 31.77 -13.02
CA THR A 396 35.67 31.86 -14.18
C THR A 396 34.91 30.55 -14.42
N THR A 397 35.58 29.40 -14.31
CA THR A 397 34.95 28.07 -14.44
C THR A 397 33.96 27.80 -13.31
N ARG A 398 34.32 28.14 -12.07
CA ARG A 398 33.43 28.02 -10.89
C ARG A 398 32.15 28.84 -11.09
N MET A 399 32.30 30.09 -11.49
CA MET A 399 31.18 30.99 -11.73
C MET A 399 30.32 30.54 -12.90
N MET A 400 30.91 30.03 -13.99
CA MET A 400 30.13 29.49 -15.12
C MET A 400 29.31 28.25 -14.73
N VAL A 401 29.91 27.29 -14.03
CA VAL A 401 29.22 26.08 -13.56
C VAL A 401 28.10 26.43 -12.57
N PHE A 402 28.38 27.34 -11.63
CA PHE A 402 27.38 27.82 -10.68
C PHE A 402 26.22 28.58 -11.36
N THR A 403 26.53 29.46 -12.30
CA THR A 403 25.51 30.23 -13.04
C THR A 403 24.65 29.31 -13.90
N PHE A 404 25.26 28.30 -14.55
CA PHE A 404 24.52 27.30 -15.33
C PHE A 404 23.67 26.39 -14.44
N PHE A 405 24.16 26.02 -13.25
CA PHE A 405 23.38 25.33 -12.23
C PHE A 405 22.16 26.14 -11.78
N LEU A 406 22.33 27.43 -11.48
CA LEU A 406 21.22 28.33 -11.14
C LEU A 406 20.23 28.49 -12.29
N PHE A 407 20.72 28.59 -13.54
CA PHE A 407 19.86 28.67 -14.72
C PHE A 407 18.95 27.43 -14.83
N ILE A 408 19.49 26.22 -14.68
CA ILE A 408 18.68 25.00 -14.69
C ILE A 408 17.71 24.97 -13.50
N LEU A 409 18.16 25.40 -12.31
CA LEU A 409 17.32 25.46 -11.12
C LEU A 409 16.11 26.39 -11.31
N ILE A 410 16.28 27.52 -12.03
CA ILE A 410 15.21 28.47 -12.36
C ILE A 410 14.34 27.96 -13.53
N ALA A 411 14.93 27.22 -14.48
CA ALA A 411 14.18 26.63 -15.59
C ALA A 411 13.18 25.57 -15.11
N ILE A 412 13.51 24.77 -14.10
CA ILE A 412 12.63 23.73 -13.54
C ILE A 412 11.25 24.28 -13.11
N PRO A 413 11.13 25.29 -12.23
CA PRO A 413 9.83 25.85 -11.85
C PRO A 413 9.13 26.52 -13.04
N PHE A 414 9.86 27.11 -14.00
CA PHE A 414 9.27 27.64 -15.23
C PHE A 414 8.61 26.54 -16.08
N PHE A 415 9.28 25.41 -16.29
CA PHE A 415 8.72 24.25 -17.00
C PHE A 415 7.55 23.62 -16.24
N ILE A 416 7.65 23.52 -14.91
CA ILE A 416 6.56 22.99 -14.08
C ILE A 416 5.34 23.91 -14.18
N THR A 417 5.52 25.21 -13.99
CA THR A 417 4.41 26.18 -14.04
C THR A 417 3.76 26.23 -15.42
N SER A 418 4.52 26.21 -16.51
CA SER A 418 3.95 26.16 -17.85
C SER A 418 3.13 24.89 -18.09
N LEU A 419 3.65 23.72 -17.70
CA LEU A 419 2.94 22.44 -17.84
C LEU A 419 1.70 22.31 -16.94
N VAL A 420 1.73 22.88 -15.73
CA VAL A 420 0.58 22.87 -14.79
C VAL A 420 -0.52 23.83 -15.25
N LEU A 421 -0.15 24.98 -15.82
CA LEU A 421 -1.12 25.98 -16.28
C LEU A 421 -1.83 25.55 -17.58
N LEU A 422 -1.26 24.62 -18.36
CA LEU A 422 -1.82 24.20 -19.64
C LEU A 422 -3.15 23.41 -19.54
N PRO A 423 -3.40 22.58 -18.51
CA PRO A 423 -4.69 21.91 -18.35
C PRO A 423 -5.30 22.13 -16.97
N SER A 424 -5.91 23.29 -16.71
CA SER A 424 -6.65 23.53 -15.45
C SER A 424 -7.99 24.24 -15.64
N ARG A 425 -8.87 23.67 -16.47
CA ARG A 425 -10.30 24.00 -16.47
C ARG A 425 -11.16 22.79 -16.77
N HIS A 426 -11.17 21.81 -15.87
CA HIS A 426 -12.24 20.82 -15.79
C HIS A 426 -12.85 20.91 -14.39
N ARG A 427 -13.50 22.03 -14.11
CA ARG A 427 -14.43 22.13 -12.98
C ARG A 427 -15.71 21.45 -13.46
N THR A 428 -15.88 20.19 -13.12
CA THR A 428 -17.15 19.49 -13.30
C THR A 428 -18.16 20.08 -12.32
N ASP A 429 -19.35 20.45 -12.81
CA ASP A 429 -20.47 20.91 -11.98
C ASP A 429 -20.77 19.86 -10.91
N LYS A 430 -20.69 20.27 -9.63
CA LYS A 430 -20.54 19.35 -8.49
C LYS A 430 -21.88 18.77 -8.01
N LYS A 431 -21.90 17.44 -7.80
CA LYS A 431 -22.80 16.74 -6.87
C LYS A 431 -22.06 15.99 -5.73
N ASP A 432 -20.75 15.72 -5.85
CA ASP A 432 -19.95 15.00 -4.83
C ASP A 432 -18.65 15.76 -4.48
N GLU A 433 -18.29 15.79 -3.19
CA GLU A 433 -17.08 16.44 -2.67
C GLU A 433 -15.80 15.71 -3.10
N TRP A 434 -15.86 14.38 -3.21
CA TRP A 434 -14.72 13.56 -3.61
C TRP A 434 -14.22 13.87 -5.02
N ASP A 435 -15.12 14.28 -5.92
CA ASP A 435 -14.81 14.53 -7.33
C ASP A 435 -14.50 16.01 -7.62
N THR A 436 -14.16 16.78 -6.58
CA THR A 436 -13.82 18.21 -6.67
C THR A 436 -12.72 18.50 -7.70
N TYR A 437 -11.76 17.60 -7.86
CA TYR A 437 -10.62 17.72 -8.79
C TYR A 437 -10.73 16.74 -9.98
N GLY A 438 -11.96 16.34 -10.32
CA GLY A 438 -12.28 15.37 -11.38
C GLY A 438 -12.53 13.96 -10.84
N THR A 439 -13.33 13.20 -11.59
CA THR A 439 -13.79 11.85 -11.23
C THR A 439 -12.62 10.88 -11.02
N LEU A 440 -11.63 10.87 -11.92
CA LEU A 440 -10.44 10.01 -11.80
C LEU A 440 -9.67 10.28 -10.50
N THR A 441 -9.55 11.54 -10.10
CA THR A 441 -8.88 11.94 -8.86
C THR A 441 -9.68 11.47 -7.64
N GLY A 442 -11.00 11.66 -7.67
CA GLY A 442 -11.89 11.23 -6.59
C GLY A 442 -11.89 9.71 -6.41
N VAL A 443 -11.94 8.94 -7.49
CA VAL A 443 -11.83 7.47 -7.46
C VAL A 443 -10.50 7.03 -6.84
N ARG A 444 -9.37 7.63 -7.25
CA ARG A 444 -8.05 7.34 -6.64
C ARG A 444 -8.00 7.69 -5.15
N ALA A 445 -8.65 8.78 -4.74
CA ALA A 445 -8.75 9.17 -3.33
C ALA A 445 -9.59 8.19 -2.52
N ARG A 446 -10.73 7.71 -3.04
CA ARG A 446 -11.54 6.65 -2.42
C ARG A 446 -10.73 5.35 -2.28
N ARG A 447 -9.97 4.94 -3.30
CA ARG A 447 -9.06 3.78 -3.21
C ARG A 447 -7.98 3.96 -2.14
N ALA A 448 -7.37 5.15 -2.05
CA ALA A 448 -6.38 5.46 -1.02
C ALA A 448 -6.99 5.39 0.39
N PHE A 449 -8.23 5.87 0.55
CA PHE A 449 -8.98 5.74 1.79
C PHE A 449 -9.25 4.28 2.16
N VAL A 450 -9.75 3.47 1.21
CA VAL A 450 -9.98 2.03 1.41
C VAL A 450 -8.69 1.32 1.80
N ARG A 451 -7.57 1.59 1.12
CA ARG A 451 -6.26 1.00 1.50
C ARG A 451 -5.87 1.33 2.93
N ALA A 452 -6.06 2.58 3.35
CA ALA A 452 -5.81 2.98 4.73
C ALA A 452 -6.74 2.24 5.69
N LEU A 453 -8.04 2.19 5.40
CA LEU A 453 -9.02 1.47 6.20
C LEU A 453 -8.67 -0.02 6.35
N VAL A 454 -8.37 -0.70 5.25
CA VAL A 454 -7.96 -2.13 5.23
C VAL A 454 -6.69 -2.34 6.06
N THR A 455 -5.71 -1.43 5.96
CA THR A 455 -4.46 -1.52 6.73
C THR A 455 -4.71 -1.41 8.24
N TYR A 456 -5.51 -0.42 8.67
CA TYR A 456 -5.71 -0.11 10.09
C TYR A 456 -6.88 -0.88 10.75
N SER A 457 -7.70 -1.55 9.96
CA SER A 457 -8.75 -2.48 10.44
C SER A 457 -8.23 -3.89 10.67
N GLN A 458 -6.93 -4.13 10.46
CA GLN A 458 -6.36 -5.41 10.79
C GLN A 458 -6.43 -5.62 12.31
N PRO A 459 -6.94 -6.78 12.76
CA PRO A 459 -7.21 -7.09 14.16
C PRO A 459 -5.94 -7.10 15.03
N GLU A 460 -4.79 -7.25 14.41
CA GLU A 460 -3.48 -7.32 15.05
C GLU A 460 -2.51 -6.34 14.38
N TYR A 461 -2.98 -5.11 14.13
CA TYR A 461 -2.14 -4.08 13.54
C TYR A 461 -1.08 -3.61 14.56
N PHE A 462 0.19 -3.90 14.28
CA PHE A 462 1.33 -3.43 15.08
C PHE A 462 2.04 -2.27 14.37
N PRO A 463 1.93 -1.02 14.85
CA PRO A 463 2.68 0.09 14.27
C PRO A 463 4.18 -0.07 14.53
N ALA A 464 5.03 0.39 13.61
CA ALA A 464 6.46 0.53 13.91
C ALA A 464 6.66 1.54 15.06
N PRO A 465 7.52 1.23 16.05
CA PRO A 465 8.45 0.10 16.12
C PRO A 465 7.92 -1.11 16.92
N LEU A 466 6.64 -1.10 17.34
CA LEU A 466 6.03 -2.15 18.16
C LEU A 466 5.85 -3.48 17.42
N ASN A 467 5.92 -3.47 16.09
CA ASN A 467 5.98 -4.69 15.28
C ASN A 467 7.17 -5.61 15.61
N PHE A 468 8.22 -5.11 16.30
CA PHE A 468 9.24 -5.97 16.90
C PHE A 468 8.62 -7.01 17.85
N ALA A 469 7.66 -6.62 18.70
CA ALA A 469 7.01 -7.55 19.62
C ALA A 469 6.28 -8.65 18.85
N ARG A 470 5.62 -8.31 17.73
CA ARG A 470 5.03 -9.30 16.84
C ARG A 470 6.07 -10.27 16.27
N ILE A 471 7.18 -9.74 15.74
CA ILE A 471 8.24 -10.58 15.17
C ILE A 471 8.80 -11.54 16.23
N LEU A 472 9.08 -11.02 17.43
CA LEU A 472 9.69 -11.78 18.51
C LEU A 472 8.76 -12.84 19.10
N TRP A 473 7.49 -12.50 19.38
CA TRP A 473 6.57 -13.34 20.14
C TRP A 473 5.62 -14.17 19.27
N VAL A 474 5.42 -13.76 18.01
CA VAL A 474 4.48 -14.42 17.10
C VAL A 474 5.23 -15.04 15.93
N THR A 475 5.97 -14.25 15.15
CA THR A 475 6.56 -14.72 13.89
C THR A 475 7.68 -15.75 14.12
N ILE A 476 8.63 -15.48 15.01
CA ILE A 476 9.75 -16.39 15.29
C ILE A 476 9.25 -17.73 15.86
N PRO A 477 8.42 -17.76 16.92
CA PRO A 477 7.89 -19.03 17.44
C PRO A 477 7.06 -19.80 16.42
N ARG A 478 6.28 -19.10 15.58
CA ARG A 478 5.52 -19.72 14.49
C ARG A 478 6.45 -20.44 13.51
N ILE A 479 7.48 -19.75 13.01
CA ILE A 479 8.46 -20.34 12.08
C ILE A 479 9.15 -21.55 12.73
N VAL A 480 9.53 -21.45 14.01
CA VAL A 480 10.14 -22.57 14.74
C VAL A 480 9.18 -23.76 14.84
N LEU A 481 7.90 -23.54 15.18
CA LEU A 481 6.89 -24.61 15.26
C LEU A 481 6.58 -25.23 13.89
N GLU A 482 6.54 -24.43 12.82
CA GLU A 482 6.39 -24.92 11.44
C GLU A 482 7.60 -25.77 11.01
N LEU A 483 8.82 -25.32 11.32
CA LEU A 483 10.05 -26.08 11.08
C LEU A 483 10.11 -27.40 11.89
N LEU A 484 9.47 -27.44 13.05
CA LEU A 484 9.29 -28.65 13.86
C LEU A 484 8.13 -29.55 13.38
N GLY A 485 7.48 -29.23 12.26
CA GLY A 485 6.40 -30.03 11.68
C GLY A 485 5.09 -29.97 12.48
N ARG A 486 4.83 -28.88 13.22
CA ARG A 486 3.61 -28.70 14.03
C ARG A 486 2.73 -27.53 13.52
N PRO A 487 2.18 -27.61 12.30
CA PRO A 487 1.43 -26.50 11.68
C PRO A 487 0.15 -26.12 12.45
N ARG A 488 -0.56 -27.10 13.03
CA ARG A 488 -1.76 -26.81 13.84
C ARG A 488 -1.44 -26.04 15.12
N ALA A 489 -0.31 -26.37 15.75
CA ALA A 489 0.13 -25.68 16.95
C ALA A 489 0.67 -24.28 16.62
N SER A 490 1.31 -24.10 15.46
CA SER A 490 1.78 -22.80 15.01
C SER A 490 0.63 -21.85 14.68
N GLU A 491 -0.44 -22.34 14.05
CA GLU A 491 -1.67 -21.59 13.79
C GLU A 491 -2.35 -21.16 15.09
N TRP A 492 -2.60 -22.11 16.00
CA TRP A 492 -3.21 -21.82 17.30
C TRP A 492 -2.38 -20.83 18.13
N TRP A 493 -1.04 -21.00 18.14
CA TRP A 493 -0.13 -20.09 18.81
C TRP A 493 -0.22 -18.69 18.22
N ALA A 494 -0.15 -18.58 16.89
CA ALA A 494 -0.23 -17.30 16.20
C ALA A 494 -1.53 -16.57 16.53
N GLU A 495 -2.68 -17.25 16.45
CA GLU A 495 -3.99 -16.64 16.75
C GLU A 495 -4.12 -16.23 18.22
N THR A 496 -3.69 -17.07 19.15
CA THR A 496 -3.92 -16.79 20.58
C THR A 496 -2.93 -15.74 21.09
N VAL A 497 -1.64 -15.94 20.82
CA VAL A 497 -0.57 -15.11 21.39
C VAL A 497 -0.53 -13.74 20.73
N ALA A 498 -0.81 -13.63 19.44
CA ALA A 498 -0.79 -12.33 18.77
C ALA A 498 -1.83 -11.36 19.35
N ILE A 499 -3.05 -11.84 19.65
CA ILE A 499 -4.09 -11.03 20.31
C ILE A 499 -3.60 -10.53 21.68
N TRP A 500 -3.04 -11.40 22.51
CA TRP A 500 -2.56 -11.01 23.85
C TRP A 500 -1.38 -10.04 23.80
N VAL A 501 -0.41 -10.30 22.92
CA VAL A 501 0.74 -9.41 22.70
C VAL A 501 0.26 -8.07 22.17
N TRP A 502 -0.68 -8.06 21.23
CA TRP A 502 -1.23 -6.83 20.68
C TRP A 502 -1.97 -6.02 21.74
N ARG A 503 -2.81 -6.66 22.56
CA ARG A 503 -3.50 -6.00 23.66
C ARG A 503 -2.52 -5.39 24.66
N GLY A 504 -1.47 -6.14 25.01
CA GLY A 504 -0.45 -5.69 25.98
C GLY A 504 0.47 -4.57 25.47
N TRP A 505 0.72 -4.48 24.16
CA TRP A 505 1.67 -3.51 23.59
C TRP A 505 1.00 -2.32 22.90
N VAL A 506 -0.08 -2.55 22.14
CA VAL A 506 -0.76 -1.54 21.31
C VAL A 506 -2.08 -1.11 21.93
N GLY A 507 -2.86 -2.08 22.44
CA GLY A 507 -4.23 -1.82 22.90
C GLY A 507 -4.34 -0.73 23.96
N TRP A 508 -3.41 -0.69 24.93
CA TRP A 508 -3.51 0.25 26.05
C TRP A 508 -3.19 1.68 25.60
N ILE A 509 -2.28 1.82 24.62
CA ILE A 509 -2.02 3.08 23.94
C ILE A 509 -3.30 3.55 23.25
N GLY A 510 -3.99 2.62 22.57
CA GLY A 510 -5.30 2.88 21.98
C GLY A 510 -6.34 3.39 22.96
N VAL A 511 -6.44 2.78 24.14
CA VAL A 511 -7.32 3.26 25.23
C VAL A 511 -6.95 4.67 25.64
N VAL A 512 -5.67 4.98 25.84
CA VAL A 512 -5.21 6.34 26.18
C VAL A 512 -5.62 7.35 25.10
N PHE A 513 -5.41 7.03 23.83
CA PHE A 513 -5.81 7.89 22.71
C PHE A 513 -7.33 8.05 22.63
N ALA A 514 -8.10 6.99 22.83
CA ALA A 514 -9.56 7.03 22.84
C ALA A 514 -10.09 7.92 23.98
N LEU A 515 -9.49 7.84 25.18
CA LEU A 515 -9.83 8.70 26.32
C LEU A 515 -9.47 10.17 26.07
N LEU A 516 -8.29 10.46 25.52
CA LEU A 516 -7.90 11.81 25.12
C LEU A 516 -8.86 12.38 24.07
N TRP A 517 -9.29 11.54 23.12
CA TRP A 517 -10.25 11.94 22.09
C TRP A 517 -11.64 12.23 22.68
N LEU A 518 -12.09 11.44 23.65
CA LEU A 518 -13.35 11.65 24.35
C LEU A 518 -13.30 12.92 25.21
N ALA A 519 -12.19 13.20 25.88
CA ALA A 519 -12.01 14.39 26.72
C ALA A 519 -11.93 15.70 25.93
N GLY A 520 -11.54 15.64 24.65
CA GLY A 520 -11.49 16.81 23.76
C GLY A 520 -12.83 17.16 23.09
N ARG A 521 -13.88 16.37 23.31
CA ARG A 521 -15.26 16.69 22.93
C ARG A 521 -15.99 17.33 24.11
#